data_AF-A0A428NJ58-F1
#
_entry.id   AF-A0A428NJ58-F1
#
_cell.length_a   1.000
_cell.length_b   1.000
_cell.length_c   1.000
_cell.angle_alpha   90.00
_cell.angle_beta   90.00
_cell.angle_gamma   90.00
#
_symmetry.space_group_name_H-M   'P 1'
#
loop_
_entity.id
_entity.type
_entity.pdbx_description
1 polymer ?
#
loop_
_entity_poly.entity_id
_entity_poly.type
_entity_poly.pdbx_seq_one_letter_code
_entity_poly.pdbx_strand_id
1 'polypeptide(L)'
;MGSISQKNEFDVIIIGAGVSGCRFDSESFSYAFSFHKELLNEWYWKEAFSAQPDTLRYLKRFAEKHKLYSYIQPNTIAKSARWDGHQSWTLEDDAVTTYTTNILTSCIRFLSASTFLAIPGLDRWHPLSYVSLIITALSKEPSIKSIEVFQGRANWASPLRNSDFSTGQMAETIQSGHYDSVFDTCARSTSSFMHPPDPRKSSEVSQERVELWERLYNPPANKIYSDFKANKIRQRVSDPVLAEKLIPKDHSFGTLCVPLESGYYEAYHKSHVRLTDLKETPIESITASDIETFR
;
A
#
# COMPACT_ATOMS: atom_id res chain seq x y z
N MET A 1 18.19 0.63 49.51
CA MET A 1 18.69 1.72 48.65
C MET A 1 19.27 1.07 47.41
N GLY A 2 18.86 1.31 46.16
CA GLY A 2 17.91 2.28 45.66
C GLY A 2 16.89 1.63 44.72
N SER A 3 15.67 2.18 44.76
CA SER A 3 14.62 1.96 43.79
C SER A 3 15.04 2.54 42.44
N ILE A 4 15.03 1.75 41.37
CA ILE A 4 14.94 2.29 40.02
C ILE A 4 13.45 2.24 39.66
N SER A 5 12.76 3.32 39.99
CA SER A 5 11.47 3.67 39.40
C SER A 5 11.72 3.92 37.91
N GLN A 6 11.48 2.94 37.05
CA GLN A 6 11.31 3.20 35.62
C GLN A 6 9.95 3.89 35.43
N LYS A 7 9.94 5.21 35.62
CA LYS A 7 8.99 6.09 34.95
C LYS A 7 9.45 6.18 33.50
N ASN A 8 9.00 5.27 32.65
CA ASN A 8 9.17 5.42 31.21
C ASN A 8 7.81 5.79 30.64
N GLU A 9 7.67 7.08 30.32
CA GLU A 9 6.57 7.61 29.57
C GLU A 9 6.71 7.14 28.11
N PHE A 10 5.65 6.51 27.60
CA PHE A 10 5.38 6.14 26.20
C PHE A 10 6.01 4.82 25.69
N ASP A 11 5.19 3.77 25.64
CA ASP A 11 5.43 2.58 24.82
C ASP A 11 4.79 2.77 23.43
N VAL A 12 5.58 2.62 22.36
CA VAL A 12 5.10 2.72 20.96
C VAL A 12 5.21 1.38 20.25
N ILE A 13 4.14 0.90 19.64
CA ILE A 13 4.10 -0.35 18.84
C ILE A 13 4.03 -0.01 17.35
N ILE A 14 4.97 -0.50 16.54
CA ILE A 14 4.96 -0.36 15.07
C ILE A 14 5.01 -1.75 14.43
N ILE A 15 3.98 -2.11 13.66
CA ILE A 15 3.93 -3.33 12.84
C ILE A 15 4.22 -2.94 11.39
N GLY A 16 5.04 -3.69 10.66
CA GLY A 16 5.29 -3.49 9.21
C GLY A 16 4.79 -4.68 8.39
N ALA A 17 4.17 -4.44 7.24
CA ALA A 17 3.89 -5.51 6.27
C ALA A 17 5.17 -5.79 5.48
N GLY A 18 5.62 -7.05 5.42
CA GLY A 18 6.86 -7.46 4.76
C GLY A 18 6.62 -8.49 3.67
N VAL A 19 6.44 -8.04 2.43
CA VAL A 19 6.27 -8.91 1.25
C VAL A 19 7.11 -8.39 0.11
N SER A 20 7.67 -9.31 -0.65
CA SER A 20 8.33 -9.00 -1.92
C SER A 20 7.36 -8.31 -2.87
N GLY A 21 7.80 -7.19 -3.47
CA GLY A 21 7.01 -6.40 -4.41
C GLY A 21 6.16 -5.28 -3.79
N CYS A 22 6.04 -5.19 -2.46
CA CYS A 22 5.35 -4.07 -1.82
C CYS A 22 6.08 -2.74 -2.01
N ARG A 23 5.33 -1.68 -2.33
CA ARG A 23 5.80 -0.32 -2.60
C ARG A 23 4.75 0.69 -2.14
N PHE A 24 5.14 1.94 -1.93
CA PHE A 24 4.20 3.04 -1.84
C PHE A 24 3.83 3.57 -3.23
N ASP A 25 2.64 4.17 -3.30
CA ASP A 25 2.11 4.87 -4.46
C ASP A 25 2.43 6.38 -4.44
N SER A 26 3.13 6.84 -3.41
CA SER A 26 3.67 8.20 -3.29
C SER A 26 5.16 8.22 -3.63
N GLU A 27 5.62 9.28 -4.25
CA GLU A 27 7.03 9.48 -4.57
C GLU A 27 7.89 9.47 -3.30
N SER A 28 9.07 8.86 -3.36
CA SER A 28 9.99 8.69 -2.22
C SER A 28 10.33 10.03 -1.54
N PHE A 29 10.35 11.14 -2.27
CA PHE A 29 10.63 12.47 -1.72
C PHE A 29 9.52 13.01 -0.84
N SER A 30 8.26 12.75 -1.20
CA SER A 30 7.10 13.21 -0.44
C SER A 30 6.81 12.28 0.74
N TYR A 31 7.16 10.99 0.62
CA TYR A 31 6.93 9.97 1.65
C TYR A 31 8.09 9.84 2.67
N ALA A 32 8.48 10.97 3.26
CA ALA A 32 9.57 11.06 4.25
C ALA A 32 9.21 11.96 5.45
N PHE A 33 9.94 11.85 6.56
CA PHE A 33 9.74 12.72 7.73
C PHE A 33 10.19 14.15 7.45
N SER A 34 9.25 15.00 7.03
CA SER A 34 9.48 16.40 6.64
C SER A 34 10.13 17.26 7.73
N PHE A 35 9.88 16.93 9.00
CA PHE A 35 10.47 17.62 10.16
C PHE A 35 11.95 17.27 10.40
N HIS A 36 12.47 16.19 9.82
CA HIS A 36 13.80 15.67 10.15
C HIS A 36 14.85 15.96 9.08
N LYS A 37 15.26 17.24 8.98
CA LYS A 37 16.18 17.75 7.95
C LYS A 37 17.49 16.98 7.83
N GLU A 38 18.11 16.60 8.95
CA GLU A 38 19.37 15.84 8.91
C GLU A 38 19.20 14.48 8.21
N LEU A 39 18.06 13.80 8.41
CA LEU A 39 17.80 12.50 7.80
C LEU A 39 17.53 12.64 6.31
N LEU A 40 16.83 13.71 5.92
CA LEU A 40 16.60 14.05 4.52
C LEU A 40 17.91 14.33 3.77
N ASN A 41 18.91 14.91 4.44
CA ASN A 41 20.22 15.23 3.86
C ASN A 41 21.17 14.03 3.78
N GLU A 42 21.04 13.04 4.67
CA GLU A 42 21.90 11.84 4.67
C GLU A 42 21.30 10.65 3.91
N TRP A 43 19.97 10.66 3.64
CA TRP A 43 19.28 9.53 3.04
C TRP A 43 19.19 9.63 1.51
N TYR A 44 19.66 8.58 0.84
CA TYR A 44 19.65 8.46 -0.62
C TYR A 44 18.63 7.39 -1.03
N TRP A 45 17.47 7.82 -1.51
CA TRP A 45 16.48 6.93 -2.10
C TRP A 45 17.03 6.28 -3.37
N LYS A 46 16.73 5.01 -3.58
CA LYS A 46 17.20 4.27 -4.76
C LYS A 46 16.35 4.52 -6.01
N GLU A 47 15.08 4.87 -5.81
CA GLU A 47 14.08 4.91 -6.87
C GLU A 47 12.95 5.89 -6.53
N ALA A 48 12.22 6.33 -7.54
CA ALA A 48 11.13 7.30 -7.43
C ALA A 48 9.99 6.80 -6.53
N PHE A 49 9.72 5.49 -6.51
CA PHE A 49 8.72 4.85 -5.65
C PHE A 49 9.34 3.68 -4.89
N SER A 50 9.93 3.96 -3.73
CA SER A 50 10.76 3.02 -2.99
C SER A 50 10.03 1.75 -2.56
N ALA A 51 10.72 0.62 -2.70
CA ALA A 51 10.24 -0.67 -2.22
C ALA A 51 10.25 -0.76 -0.69
N GLN A 52 9.40 -1.64 -0.16
CA GLN A 52 9.27 -1.90 1.27
C GLN A 52 10.62 -2.14 1.98
N PRO A 53 11.60 -2.88 1.42
CA PRO A 53 12.89 -3.06 2.09
C PRO A 53 13.66 -1.75 2.28
N ASP A 54 13.59 -0.83 1.32
CA ASP A 54 14.31 0.46 1.41
C ASP A 54 13.62 1.41 2.38
N THR A 55 12.28 1.47 2.35
CA THR A 55 11.50 2.16 3.39
C THR A 55 11.77 1.60 4.78
N LEU A 56 11.79 0.29 4.94
CA LEU A 56 12.04 -0.33 6.24
C LEU A 56 13.42 0.08 6.77
N ARG A 57 14.43 0.15 5.89
CA ARG A 57 15.75 0.67 6.27
C ARG A 57 15.70 2.15 6.66
N TYR A 58 14.94 2.98 5.95
CA TYR A 58 14.73 4.39 6.32
C TYR A 58 14.13 4.53 7.71
N LEU A 59 13.07 3.77 8.01
CA LEU A 59 12.40 3.79 9.32
C LEU A 59 13.31 3.24 10.44
N LYS A 60 14.04 2.16 10.17
CA LYS A 60 15.04 1.63 11.11
C LYS A 60 16.14 2.64 11.38
N ARG A 61 16.65 3.31 10.35
CA ARG A 61 17.66 4.38 10.50
C ARG A 61 17.15 5.51 11.39
N PHE A 62 15.90 5.95 11.20
CA PHE A 62 15.28 6.94 12.08
C PHE A 62 15.18 6.42 13.53
N ALA A 63 14.69 5.20 13.73
CA ALA A 63 14.55 4.59 15.06
C ALA A 63 15.91 4.43 15.78
N GLU A 64 16.96 4.03 15.06
CA GLU A 64 18.33 3.93 15.59
C GLU A 64 18.87 5.30 15.98
N LYS A 65 18.73 6.31 15.09
CA LYS A 65 19.25 7.67 15.32
C LYS A 65 18.63 8.32 16.56
N HIS A 66 17.35 8.04 16.83
CA HIS A 66 16.61 8.57 17.98
C HIS A 66 16.54 7.60 19.17
N LYS A 67 17.25 6.47 19.12
CA LYS A 67 17.25 5.43 20.16
C LYS A 67 15.85 4.97 20.54
N LEU A 68 14.91 4.93 19.59
CA LEU A 68 13.51 4.64 19.87
C LEU A 68 13.29 3.22 20.38
N TYR A 69 14.16 2.27 20.05
CA TYR A 69 14.04 0.88 20.49
C TYR A 69 14.04 0.70 22.00
N SER A 70 14.61 1.62 22.78
CA SER A 70 14.52 1.54 24.25
C SER A 70 13.13 1.84 24.82
N TYR A 71 12.23 2.39 23.99
CA TYR A 71 10.85 2.74 24.31
C TYR A 71 9.84 1.83 23.60
N ILE A 72 10.31 0.75 22.97
CA ILE A 72 9.47 -0.17 22.20
C ILE A 72 9.56 -1.55 22.85
N GLN A 73 8.41 -2.13 23.17
CA GLN A 73 8.29 -3.52 23.59
C GLN A 73 7.87 -4.37 22.37
N PRO A 74 8.82 -5.01 21.66
CA PRO A 74 8.49 -5.85 20.52
C PRO A 74 7.75 -7.11 20.98
N ASN A 75 7.03 -7.75 20.07
CA ASN A 75 6.29 -9.00 20.34
C ASN A 75 5.29 -8.89 21.51
N THR A 76 4.74 -7.70 21.74
CA THR A 76 3.75 -7.44 22.79
C THR A 76 2.48 -6.94 22.11
N ILE A 77 1.34 -7.62 22.34
CA ILE A 77 0.07 -7.26 21.72
C ILE A 77 -0.88 -6.77 22.81
N ALA A 78 -1.19 -5.47 22.81
CA ALA A 78 -2.22 -4.92 23.69
C ALA A 78 -3.60 -5.54 23.33
N LYS A 79 -4.23 -6.24 24.27
CA LYS A 79 -5.53 -6.91 24.12
C LYS A 79 -6.68 -6.06 24.62
N SER A 80 -6.44 -5.23 25.65
CA SER A 80 -7.44 -4.31 26.17
C SER A 80 -6.82 -3.02 26.69
N ALA A 81 -7.62 -1.95 26.69
CA ALA A 81 -7.32 -0.69 27.34
C ALA A 81 -8.60 -0.19 28.03
N ARG A 82 -8.53 0.13 29.33
CA ARG A 82 -9.66 0.56 30.15
C ARG A 82 -9.34 1.90 30.81
N TRP A 83 -10.22 2.87 30.65
CA TRP A 83 -10.13 4.15 31.37
C TRP A 83 -10.68 3.99 32.79
N ASP A 84 -9.96 4.49 33.79
CA ASP A 84 -10.34 4.39 35.20
C ASP A 84 -11.43 5.40 35.63
N GLY A 85 -11.82 6.32 34.73
CA GLY A 85 -12.83 7.36 35.01
C GLY A 85 -12.25 8.65 35.59
N HIS A 86 -10.95 8.70 35.87
CA HIS A 86 -10.31 9.83 36.53
C HIS A 86 -9.13 10.37 35.73
N GLN A 87 -8.01 9.64 35.66
CA GLN A 87 -6.74 10.16 35.12
C GLN A 87 -5.85 9.08 34.50
N SER A 88 -6.25 7.80 34.46
CA SER A 88 -5.39 6.74 33.95
C SER A 88 -6.09 5.70 33.08
N TRP A 89 -5.31 5.19 32.12
CA TRP A 89 -5.60 4.01 31.32
C TRP A 89 -4.88 2.82 31.92
N THR A 90 -5.59 1.71 32.05
CA THR A 90 -5.03 0.39 32.35
C THR A 90 -5.05 -0.44 31.07
N LEU A 91 -3.88 -0.91 30.61
CA LEU A 91 -3.74 -1.80 29.47
C LEU A 91 -3.40 -3.21 29.92
N GLU A 92 -3.86 -4.21 29.16
CA GLU A 92 -3.51 -5.61 29.34
C GLU A 92 -2.98 -6.17 28.01
N ASP A 93 -1.81 -6.82 28.04
CA ASP A 93 -1.24 -7.47 26.86
C ASP A 93 -1.65 -8.95 26.73
N ASP A 94 -1.14 -9.62 25.70
CA ASP A 94 -1.39 -11.04 25.42
C ASP A 94 -0.73 -12.01 26.39
N ALA A 95 0.23 -11.53 27.20
CA ALA A 95 0.80 -12.25 28.33
C ALA A 95 0.08 -11.95 29.66
N VAL A 96 -1.03 -11.20 29.63
CA VAL A 96 -1.81 -10.77 30.81
C VAL A 96 -1.02 -9.83 31.72
N THR A 97 0.03 -9.19 31.20
CA THR A 97 0.76 -8.13 31.90
C THR A 97 -0.06 -6.85 31.87
N THR A 98 -0.11 -6.17 33.02
CA THR A 98 -0.88 -4.92 33.17
C THR A 98 0.06 -3.70 33.16
N TYR A 99 -0.34 -2.67 32.43
CA TYR A 99 0.37 -1.39 32.32
C TYR A 99 -0.58 -0.25 32.70
N THR A 100 -0.06 0.84 33.25
CA THR A 100 -0.84 2.04 33.58
C THR A 100 -0.20 3.29 33.00
N THR A 101 -0.99 4.13 32.33
CA THR A 101 -0.53 5.40 31.76
C THR A 101 -1.58 6.49 31.88
N ASN A 102 -1.18 7.75 31.98
CA ASN A 102 -2.11 8.89 31.94
C ASN A 102 -2.53 9.27 30.52
N ILE A 103 -1.70 8.93 29.52
CA ILE A 103 -1.93 9.27 28.10
C ILE A 103 -1.82 7.99 27.29
N LEU A 104 -2.84 7.73 26.48
CA LEU A 104 -2.86 6.63 25.51
C LEU A 104 -3.00 7.21 24.11
N THR A 105 -1.99 7.00 23.27
CA THR A 105 -2.04 7.34 21.85
C THR A 105 -2.00 6.05 21.03
N SER A 106 -3.09 5.77 20.33
CA SER A 106 -3.14 4.62 19.42
C SER A 106 -2.56 4.98 18.06
N CYS A 107 -1.54 4.24 17.64
CA CYS A 107 -0.97 4.30 16.29
C CYS A 107 -1.31 3.04 15.47
N ILE A 108 -2.38 2.33 15.83
CA ILE A 108 -2.85 1.14 15.10
C ILE A 108 -3.31 1.56 13.71
N ARG A 109 -2.77 0.92 12.66
CA ARG A 109 -3.10 1.27 11.27
C ARG A 109 -4.55 0.94 10.94
N PHE A 110 -5.21 1.83 10.20
CA PHE A 110 -6.53 1.63 9.61
C PHE A 110 -6.61 0.46 8.61
N LEU A 111 -5.47 -0.02 8.09
CA LEU A 111 -5.38 -1.14 7.13
C LEU A 111 -4.82 -2.44 7.75
N SER A 112 -4.81 -2.57 9.08
CA SER A 112 -4.15 -3.71 9.76
C SER A 112 -5.03 -4.95 9.94
N ALA A 113 -6.36 -4.80 9.92
CA ALA A 113 -7.28 -5.91 10.11
C ALA A 113 -7.59 -6.59 8.77
N SER A 114 -7.17 -7.84 8.61
CA SER A 114 -7.59 -8.67 7.49
C SER A 114 -9.03 -9.12 7.68
N THR A 115 -9.92 -8.73 6.76
CA THR A 115 -11.25 -9.34 6.66
C THR A 115 -11.13 -10.57 5.76
N PHE A 116 -11.15 -11.75 6.37
CA PHE A 116 -11.19 -13.00 5.63
C PHE A 116 -12.61 -13.31 5.17
N LEU A 117 -12.74 -13.88 3.97
CA LEU A 117 -13.99 -14.45 3.52
C LEU A 117 -14.30 -15.69 4.35
N ALA A 118 -15.57 -15.91 4.68
CA ALA A 118 -16.02 -17.11 5.39
C ALA A 118 -16.04 -18.32 4.44
N ILE A 119 -14.85 -18.77 4.01
CA ILE A 119 -14.68 -19.97 3.17
C ILE A 119 -14.43 -21.16 4.10
N PRO A 120 -15.21 -22.26 3.98
CA PRO A 120 -14.97 -23.48 4.75
C PRO A 120 -13.53 -23.98 4.60
N GLY A 121 -12.83 -24.18 5.73
CA GLY A 121 -11.46 -24.69 5.76
C GLY A 121 -10.35 -23.66 5.58
N LEU A 122 -10.68 -22.38 5.40
CA LEU A 122 -9.69 -21.29 5.29
C LEU A 122 -8.82 -21.12 6.55
N ASP A 123 -9.35 -21.47 7.72
CA ASP A 123 -8.66 -21.48 9.01
C ASP A 123 -7.49 -22.47 9.08
N ARG A 124 -7.51 -23.48 8.20
CA ARG A 124 -6.44 -24.48 8.07
C ARG A 124 -5.25 -23.94 7.28
N TRP A 125 -5.41 -22.80 6.64
CA TRP A 125 -4.36 -22.09 5.93
C TRP A 125 -3.99 -20.86 6.75
N HIS A 126 -2.73 -20.42 6.63
CA HIS A 126 -2.33 -19.07 7.05
C HIS A 126 -2.31 -18.16 5.81
N PRO A 127 -3.48 -17.73 5.30
CA PRO A 127 -3.53 -16.87 4.12
C PRO A 127 -2.83 -15.55 4.44
N LEU A 128 -1.81 -15.24 3.65
CA LEU A 128 -1.22 -13.92 3.68
C LEU A 128 -2.13 -12.97 2.87
N SER A 129 -2.74 -11.98 3.53
CA SER A 129 -3.56 -10.97 2.86
C SER A 129 -2.70 -9.87 2.27
N TYR A 130 -2.65 -9.75 0.94
CA TYR A 130 -1.95 -8.66 0.27
C TYR A 130 -2.78 -8.03 -0.84
N VAL A 131 -2.48 -6.76 -1.14
CA VAL A 131 -3.01 -6.07 -2.32
C VAL A 131 -2.50 -6.78 -3.57
N SER A 132 -3.41 -7.00 -4.54
CA SER A 132 -3.32 -7.94 -5.67
C SER A 132 -2.12 -7.78 -6.63
N LEU A 133 -1.26 -6.78 -6.45
CA LEU A 133 -0.21 -6.44 -7.40
C LEU A 133 1.12 -7.18 -7.18
N ILE A 134 1.24 -8.01 -6.13
CA ILE A 134 2.49 -8.75 -5.87
C ILE A 134 2.74 -9.88 -6.89
N ILE A 135 1.74 -10.25 -7.70
CA ILE A 135 1.88 -11.33 -8.69
C ILE A 135 3.05 -11.07 -9.66
N THR A 136 3.37 -9.81 -9.96
CA THR A 136 4.52 -9.51 -10.81
C THR A 136 5.82 -9.94 -10.15
N ALA A 137 6.00 -9.70 -8.86
CA ALA A 137 7.18 -10.15 -8.12
C ALA A 137 7.20 -11.67 -8.00
N LEU A 138 6.08 -12.29 -7.63
CA LEU A 138 5.96 -13.74 -7.50
C LEU A 138 6.23 -14.46 -8.83
N SER A 139 5.74 -13.93 -9.94
CA SER A 139 5.92 -14.53 -11.28
C SER A 139 7.38 -14.49 -11.79
N LYS A 140 8.25 -13.74 -11.11
CA LYS A 140 9.69 -13.65 -11.39
C LYS A 140 10.51 -14.53 -10.44
N GLU A 141 9.92 -15.05 -9.38
CA GLU A 141 10.60 -15.87 -8.38
C GLU A 141 10.85 -17.28 -8.95
N PRO A 142 12.12 -17.70 -9.15
CA PRO A 142 12.42 -18.98 -9.82
C PRO A 142 11.95 -20.21 -9.06
N SER A 143 11.79 -20.11 -7.73
CA SER A 143 11.33 -21.22 -6.89
C SER A 143 9.83 -21.52 -7.03
N ILE A 144 9.04 -20.60 -7.59
CA ILE A 144 7.60 -20.76 -7.77
C ILE A 144 7.29 -21.48 -9.09
N LYS A 145 6.77 -22.71 -8.99
CA LYS A 145 6.45 -23.55 -10.15
C LYS A 145 5.15 -23.15 -10.86
N SER A 146 4.17 -22.64 -10.12
CA SER A 146 2.87 -22.21 -10.64
C SER A 146 2.20 -21.20 -9.71
N ILE A 147 1.43 -20.28 -10.29
CA ILE A 147 0.64 -19.28 -9.60
C ILE A 147 -0.79 -19.37 -10.13
N GLU A 148 -1.75 -19.55 -9.22
CA GLU A 148 -3.17 -19.49 -9.50
C GLU A 148 -3.75 -18.25 -8.82
N VAL A 149 -4.38 -17.36 -9.60
CA VAL A 149 -5.00 -16.13 -9.11
C VAL A 149 -6.50 -16.30 -9.09
N PHE A 150 -7.07 -16.48 -7.91
CA PHE A 150 -8.52 -16.57 -7.71
C PHE A 150 -9.11 -15.16 -7.61
N GLN A 151 -9.72 -14.68 -8.69
CA GLN A 151 -10.26 -13.33 -8.78
C GLN A 151 -11.77 -13.31 -8.52
N GLY A 152 -12.20 -12.68 -7.42
CA GLY A 152 -13.61 -12.37 -7.19
C GLY A 152 -14.09 -11.11 -7.91
N ARG A 153 -13.29 -10.04 -7.84
CA ARG A 153 -13.58 -8.75 -8.46
C ARG A 153 -12.31 -8.15 -9.04
N ALA A 154 -12.31 -7.91 -10.36
CA ALA A 154 -11.24 -7.16 -11.01
C ALA A 154 -11.19 -5.72 -10.49
N ASN A 155 -9.99 -5.18 -10.32
CA ASN A 155 -9.76 -3.77 -9.95
C ASN A 155 -8.89 -3.10 -11.01
N TRP A 156 -9.10 -1.79 -11.19
CA TRP A 156 -8.27 -0.99 -12.09
C TRP A 156 -6.85 -0.88 -11.54
N ALA A 157 -5.84 -1.15 -12.36
CA ALA A 157 -4.43 -0.88 -12.03
C ALA A 157 -3.80 0.05 -13.07
N SER A 158 -2.92 0.96 -12.63
CA SER A 158 -2.22 1.92 -13.48
C SER A 158 -0.71 1.73 -13.42
N PRO A 159 0.02 1.94 -14.52
CA PRO A 159 1.47 1.75 -14.51
C PRO A 159 2.13 2.77 -13.58
N LEU A 160 2.92 2.26 -12.62
CA LEU A 160 3.71 3.06 -11.67
C LEU A 160 4.78 3.88 -12.38
N ARG A 161 5.35 3.33 -13.47
CA ARG A 161 6.46 3.95 -14.24
C ARG A 161 7.62 4.39 -13.35
N ASN A 162 8.01 3.50 -12.44
CA ASN A 162 9.09 3.75 -11.51
C ASN A 162 10.42 3.93 -12.25
N SER A 163 11.32 4.70 -11.66
CA SER A 163 12.64 5.00 -12.19
C SER A 163 13.67 4.99 -11.07
N ASP A 164 14.88 4.53 -11.38
CA ASP A 164 16.00 4.58 -10.43
C ASP A 164 16.56 5.99 -10.33
N PHE A 165 17.09 6.34 -9.15
CA PHE A 165 17.90 7.53 -8.95
C PHE A 165 19.38 7.16 -8.97
N SER A 166 20.17 7.92 -9.72
CA SER A 166 21.63 7.93 -9.53
C SER A 166 22.00 8.68 -8.26
N THR A 167 23.15 8.35 -7.67
CA THR A 167 23.69 9.07 -6.51
C THR A 167 23.85 10.58 -6.79
N GLY A 168 24.22 10.94 -8.03
CA GLY A 168 24.32 12.34 -8.45
C GLY A 168 22.99 13.08 -8.41
N GLN A 169 21.91 12.46 -8.91
CA GLN A 169 20.56 13.05 -8.87
C GLN A 169 20.05 13.25 -7.45
N MET A 170 20.30 12.30 -6.55
CA MET A 170 19.92 12.46 -5.14
C MET A 170 20.71 13.58 -4.45
N ALA A 171 22.03 13.66 -4.70
CA ALA A 171 22.85 14.74 -4.16
C ALA A 171 22.38 16.12 -4.66
N GLU A 172 22.07 16.25 -5.94
CA GLU A 172 21.52 17.46 -6.54
C GLU A 172 20.14 17.82 -5.94
N THR A 173 19.27 16.82 -5.75
CA THR A 173 17.95 16.99 -5.12
C THR A 173 18.09 17.57 -3.70
N ILE A 174 19.02 17.03 -2.92
CA ILE A 174 19.30 17.51 -1.56
C ILE A 174 19.88 18.93 -1.59
N GLN A 175 20.90 19.16 -2.44
CA GLN A 175 21.61 20.45 -2.52
C GLN A 175 20.74 21.59 -3.04
N SER A 176 19.79 21.30 -3.94
CA SER A 176 18.89 22.30 -4.51
C SER A 176 17.77 22.75 -3.57
N GLY A 177 17.65 22.17 -2.36
CA GLY A 177 16.54 22.44 -1.45
C GLY A 177 15.21 21.85 -1.94
N HIS A 178 15.26 20.84 -2.82
CA HIS A 178 14.06 20.26 -3.43
C HIS A 178 13.03 19.77 -2.40
N TYR A 179 13.49 19.19 -1.29
CA TYR A 179 12.60 18.75 -0.20
C TYR A 179 11.74 19.87 0.37
N ASP A 180 12.26 21.10 0.50
CA ASP A 180 11.47 22.21 1.02
C ASP A 180 10.33 22.57 0.06
N SER A 181 10.62 22.60 -1.24
CA SER A 181 9.61 22.82 -2.29
C SER A 181 8.56 21.69 -2.33
N VAL A 182 9.00 20.43 -2.21
CA VAL A 182 8.11 19.27 -2.17
C VAL A 182 7.16 19.35 -0.98
N PHE A 183 7.68 19.58 0.24
CA PHE A 183 6.84 19.62 1.44
C PHE A 183 5.94 20.85 1.50
N ASP A 184 6.40 22.02 1.00
CA ASP A 184 5.56 23.21 0.88
C ASP A 184 4.41 23.00 -0.13
N THR A 185 4.68 22.27 -1.22
CA THR A 185 3.63 21.87 -2.18
C THR A 185 2.64 20.90 -1.54
N CYS A 186 3.14 19.85 -0.87
CA CYS A 186 2.29 18.87 -0.21
C CYS A 186 1.41 19.52 0.88
N ALA A 187 1.97 20.43 1.68
CA ALA A 187 1.26 21.13 2.74
C ALA A 187 0.12 22.04 2.23
N ARG A 188 0.25 22.57 1.01
CA ARG A 188 -0.78 23.42 0.36
C ARG A 188 -1.77 22.62 -0.48
N SER A 189 -1.43 21.40 -0.85
CA SER A 189 -2.29 20.53 -1.65
C SER A 189 -3.42 19.91 -0.81
N THR A 190 -4.57 19.65 -1.43
CA THR A 190 -5.74 19.08 -0.75
C THR A 190 -5.56 17.61 -0.36
N SER A 191 -4.70 16.87 -1.07
CA SER A 191 -4.46 15.43 -0.89
C SER A 191 -3.08 15.12 -0.30
N SER A 192 -2.28 16.14 0.01
CA SER A 192 -0.89 16.00 0.47
C SER A 192 0.04 15.29 -0.53
N PHE A 193 -0.25 15.38 -1.83
CA PHE A 193 0.63 14.93 -2.91
C PHE A 193 1.36 16.10 -3.56
N MET A 194 2.56 15.83 -4.08
CA MET A 194 3.38 16.84 -4.79
C MET A 194 2.81 17.25 -6.16
N HIS A 195 1.77 16.56 -6.63
CA HIS A 195 1.06 16.84 -7.86
C HIS A 195 -0.36 17.32 -7.54
N PRO A 196 -0.57 18.62 -7.23
CA PRO A 196 -1.88 19.13 -6.92
C PRO A 196 -2.82 19.01 -8.13
N PRO A 197 -4.13 18.84 -7.90
CA PRO A 197 -5.10 18.86 -8.99
C PRO A 197 -5.06 20.21 -9.71
N ASP A 198 -5.31 20.18 -11.02
CA ASP A 198 -5.48 21.41 -11.81
C ASP A 198 -6.68 22.20 -11.24
N PRO A 199 -6.49 23.43 -10.74
CA PRO A 199 -7.56 24.15 -10.04
C PRO A 199 -8.59 24.78 -11.00
N ARG A 200 -8.29 24.79 -12.30
CA ARG A 200 -9.20 25.32 -13.33
C ARG A 200 -10.43 24.44 -13.43
N LYS A 201 -11.59 25.05 -13.65
CA LYS A 201 -12.80 24.26 -13.95
C LYS A 201 -12.58 23.49 -15.25
N SER A 202 -13.24 22.34 -15.38
CA SER A 202 -13.24 21.57 -16.63
C SER A 202 -13.59 22.46 -17.83
N SER A 203 -14.46 23.46 -17.65
CA SER A 203 -14.90 24.41 -18.67
C SER A 203 -13.88 25.50 -19.08
N GLU A 204 -12.74 25.65 -18.38
CA GLU A 204 -11.80 26.79 -18.53
C GLU A 204 -10.44 26.40 -19.13
N VAL A 205 -10.28 25.15 -19.55
CA VAL A 205 -9.06 24.63 -20.19
C VAL A 205 -9.28 24.45 -21.71
N SER A 206 -8.25 24.13 -22.50
CA SER A 206 -8.41 23.98 -23.96
C SER A 206 -9.50 22.98 -24.32
N GLN A 207 -10.19 23.18 -25.45
CA GLN A 207 -11.35 22.38 -25.85
C GLN A 207 -11.07 20.86 -25.84
N GLU A 208 -9.89 20.43 -26.32
CA GLU A 208 -9.43 19.02 -26.24
C GLU A 208 -9.35 18.46 -24.81
N ARG A 209 -9.00 19.33 -23.84
CA ARG A 209 -8.85 18.95 -22.43
C ARG A 209 -10.21 19.02 -21.71
N VAL A 210 -11.09 19.98 -22.04
CA VAL A 210 -12.49 20.02 -21.56
C VAL A 210 -13.25 18.79 -22.04
N GLU A 211 -13.14 18.45 -23.33
CA GLU A 211 -13.72 17.26 -23.94
C GLU A 211 -13.16 15.97 -23.35
N LEU A 212 -11.91 15.98 -22.87
CA LEU A 212 -11.39 14.87 -22.09
C LEU A 212 -12.04 14.86 -20.71
N TRP A 213 -12.06 15.93 -19.92
CA TRP A 213 -12.52 15.89 -18.52
C TRP A 213 -14.05 15.82 -18.33
N GLU A 214 -14.86 16.48 -19.15
CA GLU A 214 -16.33 16.28 -19.24
C GLU A 214 -16.72 14.84 -19.64
N ARG A 215 -15.71 14.13 -20.16
CA ARG A 215 -15.67 12.74 -20.59
C ARG A 215 -14.80 11.89 -19.64
N LEU A 216 -14.44 12.37 -18.44
CA LEU A 216 -13.83 11.61 -17.34
C LEU A 216 -14.59 11.72 -16.00
N TYR A 217 -15.27 12.84 -15.68
CA TYR A 217 -15.86 13.08 -14.33
C TYR A 217 -17.39 13.23 -14.17
N ASN A 218 -18.21 13.38 -15.22
CA ASN A 218 -19.66 13.07 -15.21
C ASN A 218 -19.86 11.51 -15.25
N PRO A 219 -21.04 10.88 -15.08
CA PRO A 219 -21.19 9.44 -15.32
C PRO A 219 -20.90 9.00 -16.79
N PRO A 220 -21.20 9.79 -17.85
CA PRO A 220 -20.89 9.45 -19.26
C PRO A 220 -19.41 9.53 -19.69
N ALA A 221 -18.69 10.62 -19.47
CA ALA A 221 -17.90 10.58 -18.27
C ALA A 221 -16.78 9.58 -18.04
N ASN A 222 -16.70 9.19 -16.78
CA ASN A 222 -15.82 8.17 -16.28
C ASN A 222 -15.91 6.87 -17.11
N LYS A 223 -17.05 6.59 -17.74
CA LYS A 223 -17.17 5.50 -18.71
C LYS A 223 -16.13 5.61 -19.82
N ILE A 224 -15.90 6.78 -20.39
CA ILE A 224 -14.96 6.91 -21.51
C ILE A 224 -13.50 6.84 -21.03
N TYR A 225 -13.19 7.28 -19.81
CA TYR A 225 -11.89 6.92 -19.24
C TYR A 225 -11.74 5.44 -19.04
N SER A 226 -12.76 4.82 -18.47
CA SER A 226 -12.79 3.40 -18.16
C SER A 226 -12.66 2.60 -19.46
N ASP A 227 -13.29 3.04 -20.55
CA ASP A 227 -13.16 2.48 -21.89
C ASP A 227 -11.73 2.67 -22.43
N PHE A 228 -11.12 3.85 -22.25
CA PHE A 228 -9.72 4.09 -22.62
C PHE A 228 -8.78 3.17 -21.84
N LYS A 229 -8.97 3.03 -20.52
CA LYS A 229 -8.17 2.17 -19.65
C LYS A 229 -8.39 0.69 -19.98
N ALA A 230 -9.62 0.27 -20.25
CA ALA A 230 -9.96 -1.06 -20.73
C ALA A 230 -9.26 -1.36 -22.07
N ASN A 231 -9.26 -0.43 -23.01
CA ASN A 231 -8.54 -0.57 -24.27
C ASN A 231 -7.03 -0.69 -24.05
N LYS A 232 -6.46 0.01 -23.06
CA LYS A 232 -5.05 -0.18 -22.68
C LYS A 232 -4.78 -1.56 -22.09
N ILE A 233 -5.72 -2.13 -21.33
CA ILE A 233 -5.60 -3.52 -20.84
C ILE A 233 -5.63 -4.50 -22.01
N ARG A 234 -6.59 -4.35 -22.95
CA ARG A 234 -6.67 -5.18 -24.17
C ARG A 234 -5.41 -5.12 -25.03
N GLN A 235 -4.73 -3.98 -25.05
CA GLN A 235 -3.45 -3.82 -25.75
C GLN A 235 -2.29 -4.53 -25.03
N ARG A 236 -2.39 -4.73 -23.71
CA ARG A 236 -1.34 -5.34 -22.88
C ARG A 236 -1.55 -6.83 -22.65
N VAL A 237 -2.77 -7.35 -22.74
CA VAL A 237 -3.11 -8.76 -22.53
C VAL A 237 -3.46 -9.39 -23.87
N SER A 238 -2.63 -10.32 -24.35
CA SER A 238 -2.76 -10.92 -25.67
C SER A 238 -3.97 -11.85 -25.83
N ASP A 239 -4.35 -12.56 -24.76
CA ASP A 239 -5.57 -13.35 -24.72
C ASP A 239 -6.79 -12.44 -24.52
N PRO A 240 -7.71 -12.34 -25.51
CA PRO A 240 -8.85 -11.45 -25.43
C PRO A 240 -9.86 -11.86 -24.35
N VAL A 241 -9.99 -13.16 -24.05
CA VAL A 241 -10.90 -13.64 -22.99
C VAL A 241 -10.35 -13.24 -21.63
N LEU A 242 -9.05 -13.46 -21.41
CA LEU A 242 -8.38 -13.04 -20.18
C LEU A 242 -8.40 -11.52 -19.99
N ALA A 243 -8.20 -10.75 -21.06
CA ALA A 243 -8.26 -9.30 -21.03
C ALA A 243 -9.61 -8.81 -20.50
N GLU A 244 -10.73 -9.40 -20.97
CA GLU A 244 -12.06 -9.04 -20.50
C GLU A 244 -12.29 -9.39 -19.02
N LYS A 245 -11.74 -10.53 -18.55
CA LYS A 245 -11.79 -10.93 -17.14
C LYS A 245 -11.01 -9.98 -16.22
N LEU A 246 -9.94 -9.37 -16.71
CA LEU A 246 -9.12 -8.41 -15.96
C LEU A 246 -9.67 -6.97 -15.98
N ILE A 247 -10.71 -6.69 -16.79
CA ILE A 247 -11.33 -5.36 -16.87
C ILE A 247 -12.49 -5.27 -15.86
N PRO A 248 -12.46 -4.32 -14.91
CA PRO A 248 -13.57 -4.11 -13.99
C PRO A 248 -14.88 -3.77 -14.72
N LYS A 249 -15.99 -4.37 -14.26
CA LYS A 249 -17.32 -4.21 -14.87
C LYS A 249 -18.35 -3.52 -13.96
N ASP A 250 -18.05 -3.42 -12.67
CA ASP A 250 -19.00 -2.96 -11.65
C ASP A 250 -18.64 -1.60 -11.03
N HIS A 251 -17.55 -0.98 -11.47
CA HIS A 251 -17.15 0.35 -11.05
C HIS A 251 -16.27 1.03 -12.09
N SER A 252 -16.42 2.36 -12.16
CA SER A 252 -15.65 3.19 -13.08
C SER A 252 -14.26 3.50 -12.51
N PHE A 253 -13.31 3.84 -13.37
CA PHE A 253 -11.94 4.14 -12.98
C PHE A 253 -11.85 5.25 -11.91
N GLY A 254 -11.02 5.05 -10.89
CA GLY A 254 -10.77 6.06 -9.84
C GLY A 254 -11.89 6.22 -8.80
N THR A 255 -12.98 5.44 -8.89
CA THR A 255 -14.03 5.39 -7.85
C THR A 255 -13.59 4.61 -6.61
N LEU A 256 -12.62 3.72 -6.77
CA LEU A 256 -11.87 3.06 -5.72
C LEU A 256 -10.39 3.45 -5.85
N CYS A 257 -9.62 3.31 -4.77
CA CYS A 257 -8.16 3.49 -4.83
C CYS A 257 -7.59 2.63 -5.98
N VAL A 258 -6.78 3.24 -6.84
CA VAL A 258 -6.22 2.60 -8.03
C VAL A 258 -4.79 2.16 -7.71
N PRO A 259 -4.52 0.86 -7.57
CA PRO A 259 -3.18 0.39 -7.33
C PRO A 259 -2.23 0.74 -8.49
N LEU A 260 -1.00 1.12 -8.14
CA LEU A 260 0.06 1.37 -9.11
C LEU A 260 0.92 0.13 -9.32
N GLU A 261 1.00 -0.34 -10.56
CA GLU A 261 1.59 -1.63 -10.93
C GLU A 261 2.88 -1.53 -11.74
N SER A 262 3.69 -2.58 -11.69
CA SER A 262 4.95 -2.68 -12.44
C SER A 262 5.03 -4.01 -13.21
N GLY A 263 4.12 -4.19 -14.18
CA GLY A 263 4.03 -5.38 -15.02
C GLY A 263 2.98 -6.39 -14.53
N TYR A 264 1.88 -5.92 -13.96
CA TYR A 264 0.78 -6.75 -13.45
C TYR A 264 0.09 -7.52 -14.58
N TYR A 265 -0.30 -6.82 -15.64
CA TYR A 265 -1.00 -7.44 -16.76
C TYR A 265 -0.09 -8.39 -17.55
N GLU A 266 1.18 -8.03 -17.72
CA GLU A 266 2.19 -8.86 -18.41
C GLU A 266 2.55 -10.12 -17.60
N ALA A 267 2.35 -10.13 -16.29
CA ALA A 267 2.59 -11.32 -15.48
C ALA A 267 1.74 -12.52 -15.96
N TYR A 268 0.55 -12.26 -16.48
CA TYR A 268 -0.35 -13.28 -17.02
C TYR A 268 0.08 -13.85 -18.38
N HIS A 269 1.09 -13.28 -19.04
CA HIS A 269 1.67 -13.89 -20.25
C HIS A 269 2.60 -15.06 -19.94
N LYS A 270 3.01 -15.20 -18.67
CA LYS A 270 3.87 -16.29 -18.23
C LYS A 270 3.04 -17.57 -18.13
N SER A 271 3.53 -18.65 -18.73
CA SER A 271 2.81 -19.93 -18.82
C SER A 271 2.46 -20.56 -17.46
N HIS A 272 3.17 -20.19 -16.40
CA HIS A 272 2.92 -20.69 -15.04
C HIS A 272 1.99 -19.79 -14.21
N VAL A 273 1.42 -18.73 -14.79
CA VAL A 273 0.46 -17.83 -14.13
C VAL A 273 -0.91 -18.02 -14.75
N ARG A 274 -1.92 -18.35 -13.93
CA ARG A 274 -3.30 -18.55 -14.37
C ARG A 274 -4.28 -17.72 -13.55
N LEU A 275 -5.37 -17.32 -14.20
CA LEU A 275 -6.48 -16.62 -13.57
C LEU A 275 -7.69 -17.55 -13.50
N THR A 276 -8.21 -17.76 -12.30
CA THR A 276 -9.49 -18.44 -12.05
C THR A 276 -10.52 -17.38 -11.67
N ASP A 277 -11.60 -17.27 -12.47
CA ASP A 277 -12.71 -16.35 -12.20
C ASP A 277 -13.68 -16.99 -11.22
N LEU A 278 -13.79 -16.42 -10.01
CA LEU A 278 -14.65 -16.94 -8.95
C LEU A 278 -16.14 -16.69 -9.19
N LYS A 279 -16.51 -15.86 -10.18
CA LYS A 279 -17.91 -15.73 -10.60
C LYS A 279 -18.35 -16.91 -11.46
N GLU A 280 -17.42 -17.49 -12.21
CA GLU A 280 -17.66 -18.68 -13.04
C GLU A 280 -17.45 -19.97 -12.23
N THR A 281 -16.41 -19.99 -11.40
CA THR A 281 -15.99 -21.16 -10.62
C THR A 281 -15.77 -20.78 -9.15
N PRO A 282 -16.85 -20.59 -8.37
CA PRO A 282 -16.73 -20.24 -6.95
C PRO A 282 -15.94 -21.28 -6.15
N ILE A 283 -15.24 -20.84 -5.11
CA ILE A 283 -14.59 -21.75 -4.15
C ILE A 283 -15.66 -22.40 -3.28
N GLU A 284 -15.65 -23.73 -3.23
CA GLU A 284 -16.52 -24.52 -2.36
C GLU A 284 -15.87 -24.72 -0.98
N SER A 285 -14.63 -25.20 -1.00
CA SER A 285 -13.90 -25.57 0.21
C SER A 285 -12.39 -25.42 0.02
N ILE A 286 -11.67 -25.29 1.12
CA ILE A 286 -10.21 -25.34 1.15
C ILE A 286 -9.80 -26.53 2.02
N THR A 287 -9.01 -27.43 1.47
CA THR A 287 -8.41 -28.56 2.19
C THR A 287 -6.96 -28.24 2.55
N ALA A 288 -6.26 -29.10 3.31
CA ALA A 288 -4.86 -28.82 3.69
C ALA A 288 -3.89 -28.72 2.49
N SER A 289 -4.23 -29.31 1.34
CA SER A 289 -3.37 -29.34 0.16
C SER A 289 -3.94 -28.64 -1.07
N ASP A 290 -5.25 -28.37 -1.11
CA ASP A 290 -5.95 -27.98 -2.33
C ASP A 290 -7.08 -26.97 -2.09
N ILE A 291 -7.46 -26.27 -3.16
CA ILE A 291 -8.62 -25.40 -3.22
C ILE A 291 -9.62 -26.07 -4.16
N GLU A 292 -10.83 -26.34 -3.66
CA GLU A 292 -11.91 -26.97 -4.41
C GLU A 292 -12.85 -25.90 -4.97
N THR A 293 -13.11 -25.95 -6.28
CA THR A 293 -14.03 -25.05 -6.97
C THR A 293 -15.19 -25.83 -7.59
N PHE A 294 -16.36 -25.18 -7.67
CA PHE A 294 -17.48 -25.71 -8.44
C PHE A 294 -17.11 -25.79 -9.92
N ARG A 295 -17.46 -26.90 -10.58
CA ARG A 295 -17.30 -27.11 -12.03
C ARG A 295 -18.62 -26.89 -12.76
#